data_AF-A0AAE0KT92-F1
#
_entry.id   AF-A0AAE0KT92-F1
#
_cell.length_a   1.000
_cell.length_b   1.000
_cell.length_c   1.000
_cell.angle_alpha   90.00
_cell.angle_beta   90.00
_cell.angle_gamma   90.00
#
_symmetry.space_group_name_H-M   'P 1'
#
loop_
_entity.id
_entity.type
_entity.pdbx_description
1 polymer ?
#
loop_
_entity_poly.entity_id
_entity_poly.type
_entity_poly.pdbx_seq_one_letter_code
_entity_poly.pdbx_strand_id
1 'polypeptide(L)'
;MPSFPLYSPLRSASLKTECISQSNKQYRSKHSVPCAALFRLRYSRVSRKEIPVERVERRPRSHRCRASTYQGNSASDHANALISDRQSRLLRHQGGIVVGLGDPIVDALVFAEDEQLCELGYETGGCIPVDSYDDIEELLATFPEETRTPGGSAANVIRGLAGFNQVGFKCAFIGKVGTDAAGAQYACGLEERGITSLLHQSDTSTPTGICISLVSPDGQRTMRPYL
;
A
#
# COMPACT_ATOMS: atom_id res chain seq x y z
N MET A 1 -2.60 40.36 6.54
CA MET A 1 -2.84 38.91 6.44
C MET A 1 -3.24 38.61 5.01
N PRO A 2 -2.49 37.82 4.24
CA PRO A 2 -2.88 37.55 2.87
C PRO A 2 -3.89 36.41 2.84
N SER A 3 -5.05 36.70 2.26
CA SER A 3 -6.16 35.83 1.95
C SER A 3 -5.78 34.78 0.89
N PHE A 4 -5.97 33.50 1.20
CA PHE A 4 -5.88 32.40 0.24
C PHE A 4 -7.12 32.42 -0.69
N PRO A 5 -6.98 32.25 -2.02
CA PRO A 5 -8.12 32.14 -2.90
C PRO A 5 -8.76 30.74 -2.79
N LEU A 6 -10.08 30.74 -2.62
CA LEU A 6 -10.97 29.58 -2.68
C LEU A 6 -10.87 28.90 -4.05
N TYR A 7 -10.65 27.58 -4.04
CA TYR A 7 -10.59 26.75 -5.23
C TYR A 7 -11.99 26.55 -5.81
N SER A 8 -12.23 27.03 -7.03
CA SER A 8 -13.44 26.73 -7.82
C SER A 8 -13.32 25.36 -8.51
N PRO A 9 -14.42 24.62 -8.69
CA PRO A 9 -14.40 23.26 -9.23
C PRO A 9 -14.11 23.25 -10.74
N LEU A 10 -13.12 22.47 -11.16
CA LEU A 10 -12.87 22.20 -12.58
C LEU A 10 -13.91 21.21 -13.12
N ARG A 11 -14.57 21.65 -14.20
CA ARG A 11 -15.54 20.89 -14.99
C ARG A 11 -14.91 19.65 -15.63
N SER A 12 -15.67 18.56 -15.55
CA SER A 12 -15.71 17.35 -16.39
C SER A 12 -14.80 17.32 -17.63
N ALA A 13 -13.83 16.41 -17.62
CA ALA A 13 -13.32 15.76 -18.82
C ALA A 13 -13.69 14.27 -18.73
N SER A 14 -14.65 13.87 -19.57
CA SER A 14 -15.10 12.49 -19.73
C SER A 14 -14.00 11.68 -20.43
N LEU A 15 -13.30 10.83 -19.68
CA LEU A 15 -12.50 9.74 -20.24
C LEU A 15 -13.26 8.45 -19.95
N LYS A 16 -14.02 8.01 -20.97
CA LYS A 16 -14.60 6.68 -21.03
C LYS A 16 -13.45 5.67 -21.14
N THR A 17 -13.16 4.94 -20.08
CA THR A 17 -12.49 3.64 -20.18
C THR A 17 -13.58 2.57 -20.13
N GLU A 18 -14.00 2.11 -21.31
CA GLU A 18 -14.88 0.96 -21.46
C GLU A 18 -14.14 -0.30 -20.99
N CYS A 19 -14.59 -0.83 -19.85
CA CYS A 19 -14.23 -2.16 -19.38
C CYS A 19 -14.95 -3.18 -20.28
N ILE A 20 -14.25 -3.75 -21.25
CA ILE A 20 -14.81 -4.75 -22.15
C ILE A 20 -15.00 -6.07 -21.38
N SER A 21 -16.22 -6.28 -20.90
CA SER A 21 -16.76 -7.62 -20.66
C SER A 21 -17.16 -8.23 -22.01
N GLN A 22 -16.48 -9.29 -22.47
CA GLN A 22 -17.02 -10.16 -23.51
C GLN A 22 -17.10 -11.60 -23.02
N SER A 23 -18.36 -12.02 -22.90
CA SER A 23 -18.87 -13.36 -22.68
C SER A 23 -18.51 -14.33 -23.81
N ASN A 24 -18.14 -15.55 -23.40
CA ASN A 24 -18.21 -16.84 -24.09
C ASN A 24 -18.87 -16.90 -25.50
N LYS A 25 -18.08 -17.33 -26.49
CA LYS A 25 -18.47 -18.35 -27.49
C LYS A 25 -17.24 -18.87 -28.26
N GLN A 26 -16.90 -20.13 -27.99
CA GLN A 26 -16.61 -21.15 -29.00
C GLN A 26 -15.39 -20.94 -29.93
N TYR A 27 -14.21 -21.40 -29.49
CA TYR A 27 -13.14 -21.78 -30.43
C TYR A 27 -12.57 -23.15 -30.05
N ARG A 28 -12.86 -24.16 -30.88
CA ARG A 28 -12.37 -25.53 -30.73
C ARG A 28 -11.22 -25.74 -31.73
N SER A 29 -10.08 -26.11 -31.18
CA SER A 29 -8.98 -26.89 -31.77
C SER A 29 -7.88 -26.18 -32.58
N LYS A 30 -6.66 -26.64 -32.26
CA LYS A 30 -5.40 -26.57 -32.99
C LYS A 30 -4.65 -25.23 -32.90
N HIS A 31 -3.95 -25.04 -31.77
CA HIS A 31 -2.48 -24.99 -31.74
C HIS A 31 -2.03 -24.98 -30.28
N SER A 32 -1.35 -26.05 -29.89
CA SER A 32 -0.69 -26.21 -28.60
C SER A 32 0.49 -25.25 -28.49
N VAL A 33 0.39 -24.26 -27.60
CA VAL A 33 1.55 -23.49 -27.13
C VAL A 33 1.57 -23.60 -25.61
N PRO A 34 2.58 -24.24 -25.00
CA PRO A 34 2.62 -24.41 -23.57
C PRO A 34 3.13 -23.12 -22.92
N CYS A 35 2.25 -22.38 -22.24
CA CYS A 35 2.66 -21.33 -21.29
C CYS A 35 2.99 -21.96 -19.94
N ALA A 36 3.83 -22.99 -19.96
CA ALA A 36 4.56 -23.51 -18.82
C ALA A 36 6.02 -23.05 -18.99
N ALA A 37 6.24 -21.75 -18.85
CA ALA A 37 7.57 -21.23 -18.61
C ALA A 37 7.92 -21.59 -17.16
N LEU A 38 8.48 -22.78 -17.03
CA LEU A 38 9.15 -23.34 -15.86
C LEU A 38 10.09 -22.31 -15.20
N PHE A 39 9.60 -21.54 -14.23
CA PHE A 39 10.44 -21.03 -13.17
C PHE A 39 10.69 -22.18 -12.18
N ARG A 40 11.58 -23.09 -12.58
CA ARG A 40 12.10 -24.14 -11.71
C ARG A 40 13.06 -23.48 -10.73
N LEU A 41 12.54 -22.79 -9.72
CA LEU A 41 13.33 -22.43 -8.55
C LEU A 41 13.74 -23.74 -7.88
N ARG A 42 14.99 -24.14 -8.11
CA ARG A 42 15.63 -25.16 -7.29
C ARG A 42 15.63 -24.63 -5.86
N TYR A 43 14.72 -25.12 -5.03
CA TYR A 43 14.93 -25.14 -3.59
C TYR A 43 16.11 -26.09 -3.32
N SER A 44 17.33 -25.57 -3.42
CA SER A 44 18.46 -26.19 -2.75
C SER A 44 18.22 -26.07 -1.25
N ARG A 45 18.09 -27.21 -0.56
CA ARG A 45 18.02 -27.32 0.90
C ARG A 45 18.88 -26.24 1.55
N VAL A 46 18.24 -25.32 2.26
CA VAL A 46 18.93 -24.42 3.18
C VAL A 46 19.41 -25.30 4.34
N SER A 47 20.61 -25.85 4.18
CA SER A 47 21.38 -26.34 5.33
C SER A 47 21.56 -25.15 6.26
N ARG A 48 21.27 -25.34 7.55
CA ARG A 48 21.57 -24.36 8.61
C ARG A 48 23.06 -24.05 8.56
N LYS A 49 23.45 -23.06 7.77
CA LYS A 49 24.71 -22.36 7.96
C LYS A 49 24.40 -21.30 8.99
N GLU A 50 24.99 -21.48 10.17
CA GLU A 50 25.13 -20.44 11.17
C GLU A 50 25.51 -19.15 10.44
N ILE A 51 24.69 -18.11 10.61
CA ILE A 51 25.04 -16.77 10.20
C ILE A 51 26.25 -16.41 11.07
N PRO A 52 27.45 -16.20 10.53
CA PRO A 52 28.56 -15.78 11.35
C PRO A 52 28.21 -14.38 11.84
N VAL A 53 27.96 -14.27 13.14
CA VAL A 53 27.95 -12.97 13.81
C VAL A 53 29.40 -12.50 13.75
N GLU A 54 29.73 -11.76 12.69
CA GLU A 54 31.02 -11.09 12.60
C GLU A 54 31.08 -10.14 13.79
N ARG A 55 31.91 -10.50 14.77
CA ARG A 55 32.26 -9.61 15.86
C ARG A 55 32.75 -8.34 15.18
N VAL A 56 32.04 -7.23 15.38
CA VAL A 56 32.48 -5.91 14.94
C VAL A 56 33.82 -5.65 15.64
N GLU A 57 34.92 -6.04 14.98
CA GLU A 57 36.24 -5.64 15.39
C GLU A 57 36.25 -4.13 15.26
N ARG A 58 36.37 -3.46 16.41
CA ARG A 58 36.64 -2.03 16.45
C ARG A 58 37.90 -1.83 15.63
N ARG A 59 37.75 -1.26 14.42
CA ARG A 59 38.88 -0.85 13.61
C ARG A 59 39.85 -0.08 14.52
N PRO A 60 41.15 -0.41 14.53
CA PRO A 60 42.09 0.40 15.26
C PRO A 60 41.94 1.84 14.75
N ARG A 61 41.79 2.79 15.67
CA ARG A 61 41.93 4.21 15.35
C ARG A 61 43.37 4.38 14.86
N SER A 62 43.58 4.22 13.55
CA SER A 62 44.79 4.69 12.92
C SER A 62 44.74 6.21 12.99
N HIS A 63 45.33 6.75 14.04
CA HIS A 63 45.88 8.10 14.02
C HIS A 63 47.04 8.10 13.02
N ARG A 64 46.72 7.94 11.73
CA ARG A 64 47.60 8.34 10.65
C ARG A 64 47.17 9.75 10.30
N CYS A 65 47.67 10.71 11.09
CA CYS A 65 47.77 12.08 10.65
C CYS A 65 48.57 12.06 9.35
N ARG A 66 47.88 12.10 8.21
CA ARG A 66 48.51 12.58 6.98
C ARG A 66 48.78 14.05 7.25
N ALA A 67 50.04 14.38 7.50
CA ALA A 67 50.53 15.73 7.27
C ALA A 67 50.39 16.00 5.77
N SER A 68 49.20 16.42 5.34
CA SER A 68 49.09 17.19 4.10
C SER A 68 49.65 18.55 4.44
N THR A 69 50.74 18.93 3.75
CA THR A 69 51.18 20.31 3.64
C THR A 69 49.97 21.23 3.44
N TYR A 70 49.64 21.98 4.49
CA TYR A 70 48.55 22.93 4.53
C TYR A 70 49.04 24.19 3.81
N GLN A 71 48.81 24.26 2.50
CA GLN A 71 48.79 25.55 1.82
C GLN A 71 47.47 26.21 2.19
N GLY A 72 47.58 27.38 2.84
CA GLY A 72 46.57 27.96 3.70
C GLY A 72 45.19 28.11 3.07
N ASN A 73 44.20 27.69 3.84
CA ASN A 73 42.84 28.20 3.76
C ASN A 73 42.41 28.53 5.20
N SER A 74 41.60 29.58 5.36
CA SER A 74 41.21 30.17 6.63
C SER A 74 40.37 29.23 7.51
N ALA A 75 40.27 29.47 8.82
CA ALA A 75 39.39 28.70 9.72
C ALA A 75 37.92 28.67 9.25
N SER A 76 37.49 29.71 8.53
CA SER A 76 36.21 29.78 7.83
C SER A 76 36.06 28.70 6.75
N ASP A 77 37.13 28.34 6.03
CA ASP A 77 37.07 27.35 4.95
C ASP A 77 36.91 25.93 5.49
N HIS A 78 37.49 25.64 6.65
CA HIS A 78 37.24 24.37 7.36
C HIS A 78 35.82 24.28 7.93
N ALA A 79 35.30 25.37 8.50
CA ALA A 79 33.92 25.42 8.96
C ALA A 79 32.95 25.26 7.78
N ASN A 80 33.20 25.94 6.66
CA ASN A 80 32.41 25.84 5.44
C ASN A 80 32.46 24.44 4.82
N ALA A 81 33.61 23.77 4.84
CA ALA A 81 33.75 22.39 4.39
C ALA A 81 32.97 21.40 5.28
N LEU A 82 32.96 21.60 6.60
CA LEU A 82 32.17 20.77 7.53
C LEU A 82 30.67 21.02 7.41
N ILE A 83 30.26 22.27 7.19
CA ILE A 83 28.87 22.64 6.91
C ILE A 83 28.42 22.02 5.58
N SER A 84 29.25 22.09 4.54
CA SER A 84 29.02 21.46 3.25
C SER A 84 28.96 19.92 3.34
N ASP A 85 29.83 19.28 4.13
CA ASP A 85 29.74 17.82 4.35
C ASP A 85 28.49 17.43 5.15
N ARG A 86 28.07 18.23 6.16
CA ARG A 86 26.80 18.01 6.86
C ARG A 86 25.60 18.22 5.95
N GLN A 87 25.57 19.31 5.18
CA GLN A 87 24.49 19.60 4.23
C GLN A 87 24.43 18.51 3.15
N SER A 88 25.56 18.06 2.62
CA SER A 88 25.60 16.96 1.65
C SER A 88 25.24 15.59 2.25
N ARG A 89 25.43 15.36 3.56
CA ARG A 89 24.93 14.16 4.25
C ARG A 89 23.43 14.21 4.51
N LEU A 90 22.89 15.38 4.83
CA LEU A 90 21.44 15.59 4.98
C LEU A 90 20.71 15.50 3.62
N LEU A 91 21.32 16.05 2.56
CA LEU A 91 20.85 15.93 1.17
C LEU A 91 21.06 14.52 0.56
N ARG A 92 21.79 13.63 1.26
CA ARG A 92 22.06 12.25 0.81
C ARG A 92 20.95 11.26 1.16
N HIS A 93 19.96 11.63 1.96
CA HIS A 93 18.70 10.88 2.00
C HIS A 93 17.89 11.18 0.74
N GLN A 94 18.41 10.74 -0.41
CA GLN A 94 17.62 10.51 -1.59
C GLN A 94 16.64 9.38 -1.25
N GLY A 95 15.38 9.53 -1.65
CA GLY A 95 14.29 8.76 -1.08
C GLY A 95 14.49 7.23 -1.08
N GLY A 96 13.84 6.59 -0.11
CA GLY A 96 13.99 5.17 0.16
C GLY A 96 12.88 4.32 -0.48
N ILE A 97 13.05 3.00 -0.40
CA ILE A 97 11.97 2.06 -0.70
C ILE A 97 11.19 1.82 0.60
N VAL A 98 9.88 2.06 0.55
CA VAL A 98 8.95 1.71 1.63
C VAL A 98 8.06 0.58 1.15
N VAL A 99 8.01 -0.50 1.92
CA VAL A 99 7.16 -1.66 1.63
C VAL A 99 6.13 -1.78 2.73
N GLY A 100 4.86 -1.76 2.36
CA GLY A 100 3.76 -2.10 3.27
C GLY A 100 3.42 -3.57 3.16
N LEU A 101 3.08 -4.18 4.28
CA LEU A 101 2.52 -5.52 4.38
C LEU A 101 1.21 -5.41 5.15
N GLY A 102 0.14 -5.97 4.61
CA GLY A 102 -1.13 -6.08 5.31
C GLY A 102 -2.24 -6.58 4.41
N ASP A 103 -3.44 -6.59 4.97
CA ASP A 103 -4.61 -7.11 4.29
C ASP A 103 -5.16 -6.04 3.32
N PRO A 104 -5.21 -6.31 2.01
CA PRO A 104 -5.90 -5.47 1.06
C PRO A 104 -7.40 -5.67 1.23
N ILE A 105 -8.06 -4.63 1.74
CA ILE A 105 -9.48 -4.66 2.10
C ILE A 105 -10.19 -3.60 1.27
N VAL A 106 -11.35 -3.92 0.70
CA VAL A 106 -12.27 -2.91 0.15
C VAL A 106 -13.11 -2.35 1.30
N ASP A 107 -13.01 -1.05 1.56
CA ASP A 107 -13.88 -0.39 2.53
C ASP A 107 -15.21 -0.06 1.84
N ALA A 108 -16.31 -0.63 2.33
CA ALA A 108 -17.67 -0.28 1.97
C ALA A 108 -18.23 0.69 3.02
N LEU A 109 -18.36 1.96 2.65
CA LEU A 109 -18.89 2.99 3.53
C LEU A 109 -20.40 3.09 3.36
N VAL A 110 -21.10 3.04 4.48
CA VAL A 110 -22.55 3.09 4.57
C VAL A 110 -22.93 4.05 5.68
N PHE A 111 -23.88 4.94 5.42
CA PHE A 111 -24.45 5.79 6.48
C PHE A 111 -25.53 5.01 7.21
N ALA A 112 -25.43 4.96 8.54
CA ALA A 112 -26.37 4.23 9.39
C ALA A 112 -26.76 5.12 10.58
N GLU A 113 -28.06 5.30 10.80
CA GLU A 113 -28.58 5.99 11.98
C GLU A 113 -28.37 5.13 13.24
N ASP A 114 -28.34 5.75 14.42
CA ASP A 114 -28.10 5.05 15.69
C ASP A 114 -29.18 3.98 15.97
N GLU A 115 -30.43 4.22 15.55
CA GLU A 115 -31.51 3.25 15.64
C GLU A 115 -31.24 2.00 14.80
N GLN A 116 -30.69 2.16 13.59
CA GLN A 116 -30.37 1.03 12.70
C GLN A 116 -29.23 0.19 13.28
N LEU A 117 -28.21 0.83 13.87
CA LEU A 117 -27.14 0.13 14.58
C LEU A 117 -27.68 -0.66 15.77
N CYS A 118 -28.61 -0.07 16.53
CA CYS A 118 -29.25 -0.74 17.66
C CYS A 118 -30.10 -1.93 17.22
N GLU A 119 -30.85 -1.81 16.11
CA GLU A 119 -31.65 -2.92 15.54
C GLU A 119 -30.77 -4.09 15.09
N LEU A 120 -29.58 -3.81 14.59
CA LEU A 120 -28.55 -4.80 14.24
C LEU A 120 -27.82 -5.37 15.48
N GLY A 121 -28.10 -4.85 16.68
CA GLY A 121 -27.44 -5.26 17.92
C GLY A 121 -25.99 -4.80 18.03
N TYR A 122 -25.62 -3.72 17.32
CA TYR A 122 -24.26 -3.19 17.30
C TYR A 122 -24.12 -1.99 18.23
N GLU A 123 -23.10 -2.02 19.07
CA GLU A 123 -22.61 -0.82 19.75
C GLU A 123 -21.87 0.09 18.74
N THR A 124 -22.06 1.40 18.87
CA THR A 124 -21.39 2.39 18.02
C THR A 124 -19.87 2.34 18.25
N GLY A 125 -19.12 2.28 17.16
CA GLY A 125 -17.67 2.16 17.17
C GLY A 125 -17.16 0.72 17.14
N GLY A 126 -15.84 0.59 17.26
CA GLY A 126 -15.17 -0.70 17.31
C GLY A 126 -15.00 -1.39 15.94
N CYS A 127 -14.34 -2.55 15.99
CA CYS A 127 -14.02 -3.36 14.83
C CYS A 127 -14.17 -4.83 15.21
N ILE A 128 -15.21 -5.47 14.71
CA ILE A 128 -15.53 -6.87 15.04
C ILE A 128 -15.67 -7.61 13.72
N PRO A 129 -14.83 -8.63 13.45
CA PRO A 129 -14.94 -9.42 12.23
C PRO A 129 -16.29 -10.13 12.13
N VAL A 130 -16.75 -10.34 10.90
CA VAL A 130 -17.87 -11.24 10.60
C VAL A 130 -17.33 -12.64 10.28
N ASP A 131 -18.17 -13.65 10.42
CA ASP A 131 -17.75 -15.05 10.29
C ASP A 131 -17.76 -15.50 8.83
N SER A 132 -18.69 -14.99 8.03
CA SER A 132 -18.87 -15.38 6.63
C SER A 132 -18.94 -14.18 5.68
N TYR A 133 -18.65 -14.43 4.41
CA TYR A 133 -18.86 -13.41 3.37
C TYR A 133 -20.35 -13.17 3.12
N ASP A 134 -21.20 -14.18 3.35
CA ASP A 134 -22.66 -14.04 3.24
C ASP A 134 -23.19 -13.03 4.27
N ASP A 135 -22.59 -12.96 5.46
CA ASP A 135 -22.93 -11.96 6.50
C ASP A 135 -22.69 -10.51 6.00
N ILE A 136 -21.65 -10.30 5.17
CA ILE A 136 -21.39 -9.00 4.53
C ILE A 136 -22.51 -8.68 3.54
N GLU A 137 -22.89 -9.63 2.69
CA GLU A 137 -23.92 -9.42 1.66
C GLU A 137 -25.28 -9.15 2.30
N GLU A 138 -25.65 -9.90 3.34
CA GLU A 138 -26.87 -9.69 4.11
C GLU A 138 -26.87 -8.31 4.78
N LEU A 139 -25.76 -7.91 5.40
CA LEU A 139 -25.66 -6.60 6.03
C LEU A 139 -25.75 -5.46 5.01
N LEU A 140 -25.05 -5.55 3.88
CA LEU A 140 -25.14 -4.55 2.81
C LEU A 140 -26.56 -4.45 2.24
N ALA A 141 -27.30 -5.57 2.13
CA ALA A 141 -28.68 -5.59 1.64
C ALA A 141 -29.67 -4.83 2.54
N THR A 142 -29.32 -4.56 3.80
CA THR A 142 -30.14 -3.73 4.69
C THR A 142 -30.05 -2.23 4.40
N PHE A 143 -29.03 -1.81 3.64
CA PHE A 143 -28.79 -0.40 3.33
C PHE A 143 -29.00 -0.10 1.84
N PRO A 144 -29.59 1.05 1.50
CA PRO A 144 -29.96 1.37 0.12
C PRO A 144 -28.76 1.81 -0.74
N GLU A 145 -27.73 2.36 -0.12
CA GLU A 145 -26.58 2.95 -0.80
C GLU A 145 -25.28 2.67 -0.05
N GLU A 146 -24.21 2.47 -0.81
CA GLU A 146 -22.86 2.22 -0.31
C GLU A 146 -21.83 2.90 -1.22
N THR A 147 -20.69 3.29 -0.65
CA THR A 147 -19.53 3.76 -1.41
C THR A 147 -18.35 2.83 -1.16
N ARG A 148 -17.80 2.25 -2.22
CA ARG A 148 -16.63 1.35 -2.12
C ARG A 148 -15.34 2.08 -2.46
N THR A 149 -14.31 1.88 -1.63
CA THR A 149 -12.97 2.45 -1.84
C THR A 149 -11.91 1.45 -1.40
N PRO A 150 -10.71 1.43 -2.03
CA PRO A 150 -9.58 0.70 -1.50
C PRO A 150 -9.24 1.17 -0.08
N GLY A 151 -9.26 0.22 0.86
CA GLY A 151 -8.99 0.38 2.28
C GLY A 151 -7.76 -0.41 2.73
N GLY A 152 -7.76 -0.80 4.01
CA GLY A 152 -6.66 -1.50 4.66
C GLY A 152 -5.65 -0.54 5.29
N SER A 153 -5.35 -0.76 6.58
CA SER A 153 -4.53 0.18 7.37
C SER A 153 -3.13 0.39 6.77
N ALA A 154 -2.41 -0.69 6.49
CA ALA A 154 -1.07 -0.60 5.91
C ALA A 154 -1.08 -0.01 4.50
N ALA A 155 -2.06 -0.38 3.67
CA ALA A 155 -2.21 0.15 2.32
C ALA A 155 -2.50 1.65 2.33
N ASN A 156 -3.32 2.15 3.26
CA ASN A 156 -3.62 3.56 3.40
C ASN A 156 -2.36 4.39 3.73
N VAL A 157 -1.48 3.87 4.59
CA VAL A 157 -0.19 4.51 4.87
C VAL A 157 0.70 4.55 3.62
N ILE A 158 0.82 3.44 2.89
CA ILE A 158 1.62 3.38 1.66
C ILE A 158 1.07 4.30 0.58
N ARG A 159 -0.26 4.37 0.42
CA ARG A 159 -0.92 5.30 -0.51
C ARG A 159 -0.63 6.76 -0.17
N GLY A 160 -0.60 7.11 1.12
CA GLY A 160 -0.19 8.43 1.56
C GLY A 160 1.28 8.72 1.22
N LEU A 161 2.16 7.75 1.44
CA LEU A 161 3.59 7.88 1.14
C LEU A 161 3.90 7.94 -0.36
N ALA A 162 3.08 7.33 -1.20
CA ALA A 162 3.22 7.37 -2.66
C ALA A 162 3.15 8.80 -3.22
N GLY A 163 2.49 9.73 -2.51
CA GLY A 163 2.51 11.16 -2.86
C GLY A 163 3.91 11.80 -2.87
N PHE A 164 4.87 11.19 -2.15
CA PHE A 164 6.26 11.65 -2.07
C PHE A 164 7.18 10.98 -3.11
N ASN A 165 6.63 10.30 -4.12
CA ASN A 165 7.42 9.67 -5.18
C ASN A 165 8.36 10.67 -5.91
N GLN A 166 7.95 11.93 -6.04
CA GLN A 166 8.74 12.98 -6.69
C GLN A 166 10.01 13.36 -5.91
N VAL A 167 10.05 13.11 -4.60
CA VAL A 167 11.24 13.35 -3.75
C VAL A 167 12.06 12.07 -3.53
N GLY A 168 11.82 11.05 -4.36
CA GLY A 168 12.65 9.85 -4.48
C GLY A 168 12.17 8.64 -3.70
N PHE A 169 11.05 8.72 -2.97
CA PHE A 169 10.48 7.54 -2.34
C PHE A 169 9.89 6.60 -3.39
N LYS A 170 10.02 5.29 -3.16
CA LYS A 170 9.34 4.26 -3.95
C LYS A 170 8.52 3.41 -3.01
N CYS A 171 7.26 3.21 -3.36
CA CYS A 171 6.32 2.48 -2.54
C CYS A 171 6.00 1.12 -3.17
N ALA A 172 5.95 0.08 -2.34
CA ALA A 172 5.43 -1.23 -2.72
C ALA A 172 4.44 -1.73 -1.65
N PHE A 173 3.49 -2.57 -2.04
CA PHE A 173 2.53 -3.15 -1.12
C PHE A 173 2.37 -4.66 -1.35
N ILE A 174 2.53 -5.43 -0.28
CA ILE A 174 2.39 -6.89 -0.24
C ILE A 174 1.09 -7.20 0.49
N GLY A 175 0.28 -8.07 -0.10
CA GLY A 175 -0.99 -8.52 0.46
C GLY A 175 -1.56 -9.69 -0.34
N LYS A 176 -2.72 -10.19 0.07
CA LYS A 176 -3.42 -11.28 -0.61
C LYS A 176 -4.84 -10.85 -0.99
N VAL A 177 -5.21 -11.04 -2.24
CA VAL A 177 -6.56 -10.74 -2.78
C VAL A 177 -7.21 -12.00 -3.34
N GLY A 178 -8.53 -11.97 -3.51
CA GLY A 178 -9.26 -12.99 -4.25
C GLY A 178 -8.99 -12.91 -5.76
N THR A 179 -9.57 -13.86 -6.51
CA THR A 179 -9.55 -13.87 -7.99
C THR A 179 -10.73 -13.10 -8.59
N ASP A 180 -11.38 -12.24 -7.80
CA ASP A 180 -12.56 -11.48 -8.16
C ASP A 180 -12.26 -10.09 -8.73
N ALA A 181 -13.31 -9.41 -9.17
CA ALA A 181 -13.20 -8.06 -9.73
C ALA A 181 -12.66 -7.05 -8.71
N ALA A 182 -12.99 -7.21 -7.43
CA ALA A 182 -12.51 -6.35 -6.36
C ALA A 182 -10.98 -6.43 -6.20
N GLY A 183 -10.42 -7.63 -6.23
CA GLY A 183 -8.98 -7.85 -6.18
C GLY A 183 -8.25 -7.26 -7.38
N ALA A 184 -8.83 -7.42 -8.58
CA ALA A 184 -8.30 -6.81 -9.80
C ALA A 184 -8.30 -5.27 -9.75
N GLN A 185 -9.41 -4.67 -9.29
CA GLN A 185 -9.54 -3.23 -9.11
C GLN A 185 -8.58 -2.70 -8.04
N TYR A 186 -8.38 -3.45 -6.96
CA TYR A 186 -7.45 -3.09 -5.90
C TYR A 186 -6.01 -3.02 -6.42
N ALA A 187 -5.58 -4.03 -7.17
CA ALA A 187 -4.27 -4.06 -7.81
C ALA A 187 -4.09 -2.87 -8.78
N CYS A 188 -5.07 -2.62 -9.65
CA CYS A 188 -5.07 -1.50 -10.58
C CYS A 188 -4.93 -0.15 -9.84
N GLY A 189 -5.69 0.05 -8.76
CA GLY A 189 -5.68 1.28 -7.97
C GLY A 189 -4.38 1.53 -7.18
N LEU A 190 -3.57 0.49 -6.91
CA LEU A 190 -2.22 0.65 -6.39
C LEU A 190 -1.27 1.15 -7.49
N GLU A 191 -1.33 0.53 -8.67
CA GLU A 191 -0.46 0.84 -9.80
C GLU A 191 -0.73 2.24 -10.36
N GLU A 192 -1.99 2.66 -10.43
CA GLU A 192 -2.39 4.03 -10.82
C GLU A 192 -1.78 5.11 -9.90
N ARG A 193 -1.47 4.76 -8.64
CA ARG A 193 -0.78 5.65 -7.69
C ARG A 193 0.74 5.52 -7.72
N GLY A 194 1.30 4.74 -8.65
CA GLY A 194 2.73 4.48 -8.75
C GLY A 194 3.28 3.61 -7.61
N ILE A 195 2.43 2.79 -6.99
CA ILE A 195 2.82 1.82 -5.97
C ILE A 195 3.05 0.48 -6.66
N THR A 196 4.20 -0.16 -6.42
CA THR A 196 4.45 -1.53 -6.91
C THR A 196 3.51 -2.51 -6.20
N SER A 197 2.58 -3.09 -6.96
CA SER A 197 1.68 -4.13 -6.48
C SER A 197 2.45 -5.46 -6.36
N LEU A 198 2.52 -6.00 -5.14
CA LEU A 198 3.04 -7.34 -4.84
C LEU A 198 1.90 -8.19 -4.24
N LEU A 199 0.70 -8.03 -4.79
CA LEU A 199 -0.48 -8.76 -4.35
C LEU A 199 -0.44 -10.19 -4.87
N HIS A 200 -0.65 -11.15 -3.97
CA HIS A 200 -0.84 -12.54 -4.31
C HIS A 200 -2.33 -12.84 -4.46
N GLN A 201 -2.71 -13.51 -5.55
CA GLN A 201 -4.07 -14.00 -5.72
C GLN A 201 -4.24 -15.31 -4.94
N SER A 202 -5.37 -15.48 -4.28
CA SER A 202 -5.68 -16.74 -3.60
C SER A 202 -5.86 -17.87 -4.61
N ASP A 203 -5.30 -19.04 -4.29
CA ASP A 203 -5.53 -20.29 -5.03
C ASP A 203 -6.92 -20.91 -4.74
N THR A 204 -7.64 -20.34 -3.77
CA THR A 204 -8.99 -20.75 -3.34
C THR A 204 -10.04 -19.80 -3.90
N SER A 205 -11.31 -20.20 -3.84
CA SER A 205 -12.47 -19.33 -4.13
C SER A 205 -12.76 -18.31 -3.03
N THR A 206 -11.76 -17.95 -2.21
CA THR A 206 -11.92 -16.93 -1.16
C THR A 206 -11.99 -15.55 -1.82
N PRO A 207 -13.03 -14.74 -1.53
CA PRO A 207 -13.15 -13.41 -2.11
C PRO A 207 -12.09 -12.47 -1.53
N THR A 208 -11.92 -11.32 -2.17
CA THR A 208 -11.10 -10.22 -1.67
C THR A 208 -11.73 -9.66 -0.38
N GLY A 209 -10.88 -9.37 0.61
CA GLY A 209 -11.33 -8.84 1.89
C GLY A 209 -12.16 -7.58 1.75
N ILE A 210 -13.16 -7.43 2.60
CA ILE A 210 -14.11 -6.31 2.60
C ILE A 210 -14.40 -5.90 4.04
N CYS A 211 -14.50 -4.59 4.29
CA CYS A 211 -14.89 -4.06 5.58
C CYS A 211 -16.05 -3.10 5.41
N ILE A 212 -17.20 -3.45 5.99
CA ILE A 212 -18.32 -2.52 6.08
C ILE A 212 -18.00 -1.53 7.20
N SER A 213 -17.99 -0.24 6.86
CA SER A 213 -17.86 0.87 7.79
C SER A 213 -19.21 1.55 7.89
N LEU A 214 -19.95 1.24 8.96
CA LEU A 214 -21.21 1.90 9.29
C LEU A 214 -20.88 3.23 9.96
N VAL A 215 -21.25 4.34 9.32
CA VAL A 215 -20.94 5.70 9.74
C VAL A 215 -22.18 6.32 10.39
N SER A 216 -22.12 6.54 11.69
CA SER A 216 -23.16 7.20 12.47
C SER A 216 -23.15 8.73 12.25
N PRO A 217 -24.24 9.45 12.58
CA PRO A 217 -24.33 10.91 12.40
C PRO A 217 -23.23 11.71 13.12
N ASP A 218 -22.70 11.18 14.22
CA ASP A 218 -21.58 11.76 14.97
C ASP A 218 -20.20 11.51 14.32
N GLY A 219 -20.17 10.76 13.22
CA GLY A 219 -18.97 10.44 12.44
C GLY A 219 -18.16 9.27 12.97
N GLN A 220 -18.63 8.56 14.01
CA GLN A 220 -18.01 7.32 14.42
C GLN A 220 -18.19 6.22 13.37
N ARG A 221 -17.31 5.22 13.42
CA ARG A 221 -17.31 4.11 12.49
C ARG A 221 -17.38 2.79 13.25
N THR A 222 -18.44 2.05 13.00
CA THR A 222 -18.60 0.67 13.45
C THR A 222 -18.16 -0.24 12.31
N MET A 223 -17.01 -0.91 12.48
CA MET A 223 -16.38 -1.68 11.41
C MET A 223 -16.67 -3.18 11.52
N ARG A 224 -16.99 -3.79 10.38
CA ARG A 224 -17.27 -5.23 10.23
C ARG A 224 -16.43 -5.82 9.09
N PRO A 225 -15.18 -6.24 9.36
CA PRO A 225 -14.31 -6.83 8.34
C PRO A 225 -14.56 -8.32 8.12
N TYR A 226 -14.41 -8.75 6.87
CA TYR A 226 -14.21 -10.13 6.43
C TYR A 226 -12.88 -10.21 5.68
N LEU A 227 -12.00 -11.15 6.06
CA LEU A 227 -10.61 -11.27 5.60
C LEU A 227 -10.28 -12.65 5.04
#